data_AF-A0A9D4K3W1-F1
#
_entry.id   AF-A0A9D4K3W1-F1
#
_cell.length_a   1.000
_cell.length_b   1.000
_cell.length_c   1.000
_cell.angle_alpha   90.00
_cell.angle_beta   90.00
_cell.angle_gamma   90.00
#
_symmetry.space_group_name_H-M   'P 1'
#
loop_
_entity.id
_entity.type
_entity.pdbx_description
1 polymer ?
#
loop_
_entity_poly.entity_id
_entity_poly.type
_entity_poly.pdbx_seq_one_letter_code
_entity_poly.pdbx_strand_id
1 'polypeptide(L)'
;MWNSDWIDEYTRAVLLEFTVYNQNANLFTAAVIMFEYLNTGEVVPSHQFHSTKLFHYSTDFSIFVAMCEVLLFAFNVAFAYIEWKRFKVLGKRAYFSDIWSYVEIIQISLSYSVIGLFFQRMVSVNSVIDDYRASNVSSFISFQTALFWDSVLVYLMAFLVGLVTLKSIKLLRFNKRTFMIMDTVKQSKGMLLSFMFMACVFVIGFGHFCYLAFGKVLSDYRSFLRSVIAIFNFALGTSDFPGIEQAHRVLGPIFFVGFVFIVSFCFMTVFAAILDFGINESKALFMKRRNKIELLEYIIGKFKTIADKN
;
A
#
# COMPACT_ATOMS: atom_id res chain seq x y z
N MET A 1 18.67 33.19 25.76
CA MET A 1 17.67 32.10 25.80
C MET A 1 17.12 31.92 27.21
N TRP A 2 17.91 31.46 28.19
CA TRP A 2 17.40 31.28 29.57
C TRP A 2 16.99 32.58 30.28
N ASN A 3 17.75 33.66 30.11
CA ASN A 3 17.46 34.95 30.75
C ASN A 3 16.45 35.82 29.97
N SER A 4 15.87 35.30 28.89
CA SER A 4 15.07 36.08 27.93
C SER A 4 13.66 35.54 27.74
N ASP A 5 13.17 34.65 28.63
CA ASP A 5 11.85 34.00 28.57
C ASP A 5 11.45 33.59 27.15
N TRP A 6 12.40 33.00 26.42
CA TRP A 6 12.23 32.69 25.00
C TRP A 6 11.18 31.61 24.75
N ILE A 7 10.94 30.76 25.75
CA ILE A 7 9.84 29.79 25.78
C ILE A 7 8.87 30.29 26.84
N ASP A 8 7.67 30.65 26.40
CA ASP A 8 6.60 31.22 27.20
C ASP A 8 5.31 30.38 27.11
N GLU A 9 4.26 30.83 27.79
CA GLU A 9 2.93 30.20 27.78
C GLU A 9 2.23 30.22 26.41
N TYR A 10 2.69 31.09 25.49
CA TYR A 10 2.17 31.21 24.14
C TYR A 10 2.93 30.33 23.14
N THR A 11 4.08 29.80 23.53
CA THR A 11 4.90 28.90 22.71
C THR A 11 4.15 27.59 22.47
N ARG A 12 3.96 27.22 21.20
CA ARG A 12 3.20 26.01 20.80
C ARG A 12 4.07 24.84 20.40
N ALA A 13 5.19 25.11 19.76
CA ALA A 13 6.12 24.09 19.34
C ALA A 13 7.53 24.66 19.31
N VAL A 14 8.49 23.87 19.78
CA VAL A 14 9.92 24.12 19.59
C VAL A 14 10.48 23.02 18.71
N LEU A 15 11.05 23.38 17.56
CA LEU A 15 11.66 22.46 16.63
C LEU A 15 13.19 22.56 16.70
N LEU A 16 13.83 21.41 16.85
CA LEU A 16 15.26 21.25 16.72
C LEU A 16 15.52 20.50 15.42
N GLU A 17 16.08 21.22 14.43
CA GLU A 17 16.41 20.68 13.12
C GLU A 17 17.93 20.62 12.94
N PHE A 18 18.43 19.46 12.54
CA PHE A 18 19.83 19.31 12.17
C PHE A 18 20.02 18.22 11.11
N THR A 19 21.07 18.34 10.32
CA THR A 19 21.44 17.33 9.31
C THR A 19 22.83 16.80 9.62
N VAL A 20 22.97 15.48 9.63
CA VAL A 20 24.25 14.78 9.85
C VAL A 20 24.61 14.00 8.59
N TYR A 21 25.88 14.08 8.18
CA TYR A 21 26.41 13.29 7.07
C TYR A 21 27.41 12.25 7.58
N ASN A 22 27.12 10.98 7.32
CA ASN A 22 28.04 9.88 7.58
C ASN A 22 28.80 9.53 6.30
N GLN A 23 30.10 9.89 6.26
CA GLN A 23 30.98 9.66 5.11
C GLN A 23 31.20 8.17 4.82
N ASN A 24 31.33 7.32 5.84
CA ASN A 24 31.63 5.90 5.67
C ASN A 24 30.49 5.15 4.96
N ALA A 25 29.24 5.49 5.30
CA ALA A 25 28.06 4.88 4.67
C ALA A 25 27.51 5.70 3.49
N ASN A 26 28.05 6.91 3.27
CA ASN A 26 27.54 7.93 2.37
C ASN A 26 26.03 8.19 2.57
N LEU A 27 25.63 8.42 3.82
CA LEU A 27 24.24 8.64 4.21
C LEU A 27 24.08 10.02 4.84
N PHE A 28 23.09 10.76 4.34
CA PHE A 28 22.62 12.00 4.95
C PHE A 28 21.40 11.68 5.80
N THR A 29 21.41 12.17 7.04
CA THR A 29 20.28 12.03 7.97
C THR A 29 19.83 13.41 8.39
N ALA A 30 18.60 13.79 8.02
CA ALA A 30 17.95 14.94 8.65
C ALA A 30 17.14 14.45 9.85
N ALA A 31 17.28 15.18 10.95
CA ALA A 31 16.56 14.97 12.18
C ALA A 31 15.73 16.22 12.47
N VAL A 32 14.45 16.01 12.73
CA VAL A 32 13.53 17.01 13.28
C VAL A 32 13.01 16.46 14.59
N ILE A 33 13.33 17.15 15.68
CA ILE A 33 12.78 16.84 17.00
C ILE A 33 11.86 17.99 17.38
N MET A 34 10.59 17.69 17.62
CA MET A 34 9.56 18.67 17.93
C MET A 34 9.04 18.46 19.35
N PHE A 35 9.02 19.53 20.13
CA PHE A 35 8.41 19.57 21.46
C PHE A 35 7.13 20.40 21.35
N GLU A 36 5.97 19.73 21.34
CA GLU A 36 4.66 20.39 21.31
C GLU A 36 4.21 20.75 22.72
N TYR A 37 3.80 22.00 22.93
CA TYR A 37 3.28 22.51 24.20
C TYR A 37 1.75 22.63 24.10
N LEU A 38 1.05 21.75 24.81
CA LEU A 38 -0.42 21.76 24.85
C LEU A 38 -0.93 22.89 25.73
N ASN A 39 -2.17 23.33 25.47
CA ASN A 39 -2.90 24.28 26.34
C ASN A 39 -3.03 23.80 27.79
N THR A 40 -2.88 22.50 28.04
CA THR A 40 -2.92 21.88 29.37
C THR A 40 -1.59 21.99 30.12
N GLY A 41 -0.53 22.52 29.50
CA GLY A 41 0.82 22.60 30.06
C GLY A 41 1.66 21.33 29.88
N GLU A 42 1.11 20.30 29.24
CA GLU A 42 1.86 19.09 28.90
C GLU A 42 2.76 19.31 27.68
N VAL A 43 3.98 18.76 27.72
CA VAL A 43 4.92 18.77 26.59
C VAL A 43 4.95 17.39 25.94
N VAL A 44 4.54 17.32 24.68
CA VAL A 44 4.53 16.08 23.89
C VAL A 44 5.70 16.09 22.89
N PRO A 45 6.75 15.28 23.13
CA PRO A 45 7.86 15.16 22.20
C PRO A 45 7.49 14.26 21.02
N SER A 46 7.89 14.67 19.82
CA SER A 46 7.86 13.84 18.62
C SER A 46 9.17 13.99 17.85
N HIS A 47 9.52 12.99 17.06
CA HIS A 47 10.76 12.98 16.31
C HIS A 47 10.56 12.37 14.93
N GLN A 48 11.30 12.88 13.96
CA GLN A 48 11.36 12.36 12.61
C GLN A 48 12.82 12.31 12.18
N PHE A 49 13.28 11.09 11.89
CA PHE A 49 14.60 10.84 11.32
C PHE A 49 14.41 10.35 9.89
N HIS A 50 15.07 11.01 8.95
CA HIS A 50 15.05 10.60 7.55
C HIS A 50 16.49 10.46 7.03
N SER A 51 16.87 9.23 6.68
CA SER A 51 18.21 8.89 6.21
C SER A 51 18.18 8.45 4.74
N THR A 52 18.93 9.11 3.86
CA THR A 52 19.02 8.75 2.44
C THR A 52 20.41 8.97 1.84
N LYS A 53 20.67 8.33 0.71
CA LYS A 53 21.88 8.53 -0.10
C LYS A 53 21.60 9.62 -1.13
N LEU A 54 21.96 10.87 -0.82
CA LEU A 54 21.82 12.00 -1.76
C LEU A 54 22.76 11.85 -2.97
N PHE A 55 23.98 11.35 -2.76
CA PHE A 55 24.92 11.08 -3.85
C PHE A 55 24.64 9.73 -4.52
N HIS A 56 23.84 9.78 -5.58
CA HIS A 56 23.37 8.62 -6.33
C HIS A 56 24.50 7.81 -6.99
N TYR A 57 25.51 8.49 -7.56
CA TYR A 57 26.63 7.88 -8.30
C TYR A 57 27.96 8.01 -7.55
N SER A 58 28.11 7.33 -6.42
CA SER A 58 29.27 7.49 -5.53
C SER A 58 30.11 6.24 -5.34
N THR A 59 29.55 5.05 -5.59
CA THR A 59 30.20 3.76 -5.34
C THR A 59 30.63 3.10 -6.65
N ASP A 60 31.53 2.13 -6.62
CA ASP A 60 31.97 1.37 -7.81
C ASP A 60 30.81 0.70 -8.58
N PHE A 61 29.69 0.44 -7.91
CA PHE A 61 28.45 -0.08 -8.52
C PHE A 61 27.64 0.96 -9.33
N SER A 62 28.05 2.22 -9.38
CA SER A 62 27.31 3.30 -10.04
C SER A 62 27.06 3.04 -11.52
N ILE A 63 28.02 2.44 -12.22
CA ILE A 63 27.90 2.09 -13.65
C ILE A 63 26.83 1.01 -13.83
N PHE A 64 26.79 0.00 -12.96
CA PHE A 64 25.76 -1.04 -13.00
C PHE A 64 24.37 -0.46 -12.76
N VAL A 65 24.22 0.43 -11.78
CA VAL A 65 22.95 1.12 -11.50
C VAL A 65 22.50 1.94 -12.73
N ALA A 66 23.40 2.70 -13.34
CA ALA A 66 23.09 3.46 -14.56
C ALA A 66 22.64 2.55 -15.72
N MET A 67 23.29 1.39 -15.91
CA MET A 67 22.85 0.41 -16.91
C MET A 67 21.44 -0.13 -16.62
N CYS A 68 21.14 -0.42 -15.35
CA CYS A 68 19.79 -0.84 -14.95
C CYS A 68 18.74 0.24 -15.19
N GLU A 69 19.05 1.50 -14.95
CA GLU A 69 18.14 2.63 -15.21
C GLU A 69 17.85 2.81 -16.71
N VAL A 70 18.88 2.71 -17.55
CA VAL A 70 18.71 2.73 -19.02
C VAL A 70 17.84 1.57 -19.50
N LEU A 71 18.06 0.36 -18.95
CA LEU A 71 17.23 -0.80 -19.25
C LEU A 71 15.78 -0.60 -18.79
N LEU A 72 15.55 -0.05 -17.60
CA LEU A 72 14.21 0.27 -17.11
C LEU A 72 13.51 1.27 -18.03
N PHE A 73 14.20 2.30 -18.49
CA PHE A 73 13.66 3.25 -19.45
C PHE A 73 13.28 2.57 -20.77
N ALA A 74 14.16 1.73 -21.31
CA ALA A 74 13.89 0.96 -22.53
C ALA A 74 12.66 0.04 -22.37
N PHE A 75 12.55 -0.66 -21.24
CA PHE A 75 11.37 -1.49 -20.93
C PHE A 75 10.09 -0.66 -20.84
N ASN A 76 10.12 0.51 -20.20
CA ASN A 76 8.95 1.39 -20.12
C ASN A 76 8.46 1.82 -21.51
N VAL A 77 9.37 2.22 -22.40
CA VAL A 77 9.03 2.58 -23.78
C VAL A 77 8.44 1.38 -24.53
N ALA A 78 9.05 0.20 -24.41
CA ALA A 78 8.55 -1.01 -25.04
C ALA A 78 7.14 -1.39 -24.55
N PHE A 79 6.90 -1.35 -23.22
CA PHE A 79 5.59 -1.63 -22.64
C PHE A 79 4.53 -0.61 -23.05
N ALA A 80 4.88 0.68 -23.10
CA ALA A 80 3.99 1.73 -23.60
C ALA A 80 3.59 1.49 -25.07
N TYR A 81 4.54 1.10 -25.91
CA TYR A 81 4.26 0.76 -27.32
C TYR A 81 3.37 -0.48 -27.46
N ILE A 82 3.64 -1.54 -26.70
CA ILE A 82 2.83 -2.77 -26.71
C ILE A 82 1.39 -2.46 -26.28
N GLU A 83 1.22 -1.68 -25.20
CA GLU A 83 -0.10 -1.35 -24.68
C GLU A 83 -0.87 -0.42 -25.62
N TRP A 84 -0.18 0.53 -26.26
CA TRP A 84 -0.77 1.35 -27.32
C TRP A 84 -1.26 0.50 -28.49
N LYS A 85 -0.45 -0.46 -28.97
CA LYS A 85 -0.86 -1.36 -30.06
C LYS A 85 -2.07 -2.20 -29.65
N ARG A 86 -2.07 -2.71 -28.40
CA ARG A 86 -3.19 -3.46 -27.83
C ARG A 86 -4.47 -2.62 -27.80
N PHE A 87 -4.38 -1.36 -27.38
CA PHE A 87 -5.49 -0.41 -27.38
C PHE A 87 -6.06 -0.20 -28.79
N LYS A 88 -5.20 -0.04 -29.80
CA LYS A 88 -5.62 0.11 -31.20
C LYS A 88 -6.32 -1.13 -31.76
N VAL A 89 -5.86 -2.32 -31.42
CA VAL A 89 -6.42 -3.58 -31.94
C VAL A 89 -7.74 -3.96 -31.28
N LEU A 90 -7.85 -3.86 -29.94
CA LEU A 90 -9.07 -4.24 -29.22
C LEU A 90 -10.20 -3.20 -29.36
N GLY A 91 -9.88 -1.95 -29.67
CA GLY A 91 -10.83 -0.85 -29.68
C GLY A 91 -11.27 -0.44 -28.26
N LYS A 92 -11.86 0.77 -28.14
CA LYS A 92 -12.13 1.43 -26.86
C LYS A 92 -13.01 0.60 -25.91
N ARG A 93 -14.10 0.00 -26.41
CA ARG A 93 -15.09 -0.71 -25.56
C ARG A 93 -14.55 -1.99 -24.93
N ALA A 94 -13.87 -2.82 -25.70
CA ALA A 94 -13.33 -4.07 -25.17
C ALA A 94 -12.16 -3.83 -24.21
N TYR A 95 -11.35 -2.81 -24.49
CA TYR A 95 -10.20 -2.46 -23.67
C TYR A 95 -10.58 -1.99 -22.26
N PHE A 96 -11.55 -1.08 -22.14
CA PHE A 96 -12.02 -0.55 -20.85
C PHE A 96 -12.96 -1.49 -20.08
N SER A 97 -13.33 -2.63 -20.65
CA SER A 97 -14.09 -3.67 -19.94
C SER A 97 -13.19 -4.57 -19.09
N ASP A 98 -11.89 -4.65 -19.42
CA ASP A 98 -10.93 -5.50 -18.70
C ASP A 98 -10.24 -4.72 -17.56
N ILE A 99 -10.43 -5.19 -16.33
CA ILE A 99 -9.81 -4.62 -15.12
C ILE A 99 -8.28 -4.59 -15.23
N TRP A 100 -7.68 -5.56 -15.93
CA TRP A 100 -6.23 -5.63 -16.08
C TRP A 100 -5.67 -4.51 -16.94
N SER A 101 -6.43 -4.00 -17.92
CA SER A 101 -6.04 -2.85 -18.73
C SER A 101 -5.81 -1.60 -17.86
N TYR A 102 -6.63 -1.40 -16.82
CA TYR A 102 -6.44 -0.29 -15.88
C TYR A 102 -5.14 -0.44 -15.08
N VAL A 103 -4.82 -1.66 -14.64
CA VAL A 103 -3.56 -1.93 -13.92
C VAL A 103 -2.35 -1.64 -14.82
N GLU A 104 -2.39 -2.01 -16.10
CA GLU A 104 -1.33 -1.70 -17.07
C GLU A 104 -1.15 -0.19 -17.26
N ILE A 105 -2.25 0.55 -17.43
CA ILE A 105 -2.20 2.01 -17.58
C ILE A 105 -1.61 2.65 -16.32
N ILE A 106 -2.06 2.26 -15.13
CA ILE A 106 -1.57 2.79 -13.86
C ILE A 106 -0.07 2.50 -13.72
N GLN A 107 0.37 1.28 -14.07
CA GLN A 107 1.78 0.89 -14.00
C GLN A 107 2.65 1.77 -14.93
N ILE A 108 2.21 1.99 -16.17
CA ILE A 108 2.91 2.82 -17.15
C ILE A 108 2.92 4.30 -16.70
N SER A 109 1.78 4.83 -16.25
CA SER A 109 1.73 6.22 -15.80
C SER A 109 2.67 6.45 -14.60
N LEU A 110 2.67 5.50 -13.65
CA LEU A 110 3.48 5.58 -12.46
C LEU A 110 4.97 5.47 -12.77
N SER A 111 5.38 4.64 -13.74
CA SER A 111 6.78 4.53 -14.13
C SER A 111 7.31 5.80 -14.79
N TYR A 112 6.51 6.48 -15.62
CA TYR A 112 6.87 7.80 -16.13
C TYR A 112 6.91 8.87 -15.03
N SER A 113 5.99 8.83 -14.06
CA SER A 113 6.05 9.71 -12.89
C SER A 113 7.32 9.51 -12.07
N VAL A 114 7.77 8.27 -11.86
CA VAL A 114 9.03 7.95 -11.18
C VAL A 114 10.22 8.55 -11.93
N ILE A 115 10.27 8.45 -13.26
CA ILE A 115 11.33 9.06 -14.07
C ILE A 115 11.31 10.59 -13.92
N GLY A 116 10.14 11.23 -13.99
CA GLY A 116 10.02 12.68 -13.81
C GLY A 116 10.48 13.14 -12.42
N LEU A 117 10.07 12.41 -11.37
CA LEU A 117 10.47 12.70 -9.99
C LEU A 117 11.94 12.42 -9.73
N PHE A 118 12.56 11.49 -10.46
CA PHE A 118 14.00 11.26 -10.38
C PHE A 118 14.78 12.50 -10.84
N PHE A 119 14.37 13.12 -11.95
CA PHE A 119 14.95 14.39 -12.38
C PHE A 119 14.67 15.52 -11.39
N GLN A 120 13.43 15.62 -10.88
CA GLN A 120 13.07 16.63 -9.87
C GLN A 120 13.91 16.50 -8.60
N ARG A 121 14.11 15.26 -8.12
CA ARG A 121 15.02 14.95 -7.02
C ARG A 121 16.43 15.41 -7.36
N MET A 122 16.97 15.06 -8.52
CA MET A 122 18.33 15.43 -8.92
C MET A 122 18.54 16.95 -8.91
N VAL A 123 17.60 17.72 -9.46
CA VAL A 123 17.62 19.19 -9.43
C VAL A 123 17.60 19.72 -7.98
N SER A 124 16.69 19.20 -7.15
CA SER A 124 16.53 19.63 -5.75
C SER A 124 17.77 19.30 -4.89
N VAL A 125 18.41 18.17 -5.15
CA VAL A 125 19.63 17.76 -4.44
C VAL A 125 20.81 18.64 -4.86
N ASN A 126 20.97 18.89 -6.17
CA ASN A 126 22.04 19.74 -6.67
C ASN A 126 21.91 21.18 -6.17
N SER A 127 20.70 21.76 -6.14
CA SER A 127 20.50 23.11 -5.63
C SER A 127 20.91 23.25 -4.16
N VAL A 128 20.50 22.31 -3.31
CA VAL A 128 20.85 22.33 -1.88
C VAL A 128 22.35 22.14 -1.66
N ILE A 129 23.01 21.30 -2.47
CA ILE A 129 24.45 21.10 -2.40
C ILE A 129 25.21 22.36 -2.87
N ASP A 130 24.74 23.03 -3.91
CA ASP A 130 25.36 24.25 -4.41
C ASP A 130 25.19 25.40 -3.42
N ASP A 131 24.03 25.53 -2.78
CA ASP A 131 23.81 26.46 -1.66
C ASP A 131 24.77 26.15 -0.50
N TYR A 132 24.97 24.87 -0.18
CA TYR A 132 25.90 24.43 0.85
C TYR A 132 27.35 24.81 0.54
N ARG A 133 27.77 24.65 -0.72
CA ARG A 133 29.11 25.06 -1.17
C ARG A 133 29.29 26.57 -1.21
N ALA A 134 28.24 27.32 -1.55
CA ALA A 134 28.27 28.77 -1.62
C ALA A 134 28.28 29.42 -0.22
N SER A 135 27.65 28.78 0.76
CA SER A 135 27.70 29.21 2.15
C SER A 135 29.05 28.87 2.78
N ASN A 136 29.70 29.84 3.44
CA ASN A 136 30.94 29.63 4.17
C ASN A 136 30.70 28.87 5.49
N VAL A 137 30.19 27.64 5.45
CA VAL A 137 30.07 26.64 6.54
C VAL A 137 29.26 27.07 7.80
N SER A 138 28.97 28.35 7.98
CA SER A 138 28.42 28.92 9.22
C SER A 138 26.90 29.04 9.24
N SER A 139 26.21 28.79 8.12
CA SER A 139 24.74 28.84 8.04
C SER A 139 24.16 27.45 7.87
N PHE A 140 23.13 27.14 8.67
CA PHE A 140 22.33 25.93 8.47
C PHE A 140 21.59 26.00 7.14
N ILE A 141 21.70 24.94 6.35
CA ILE A 141 20.95 24.76 5.11
C ILE A 141 20.04 23.56 5.30
N SER A 142 18.75 23.78 5.07
CA SER A 142 17.76 22.74 5.23
C SER A 142 17.79 21.78 4.04
N PHE A 143 18.08 20.51 4.32
CA PHE A 143 17.97 19.42 3.34
C PHE A 143 16.53 18.91 3.19
N GLN A 144 15.57 19.46 3.94
CA GLN A 144 14.20 18.97 4.02
C GLN A 144 13.51 18.91 2.65
N THR A 145 13.72 19.90 1.79
CA THR A 145 13.14 19.93 0.43
C THR A 145 13.67 18.80 -0.44
N ALA A 146 14.98 18.55 -0.41
CA ALA A 146 15.60 17.45 -1.17
C ALA A 146 15.12 16.08 -0.64
N LEU A 147 15.00 15.94 0.68
CA LEU A 147 14.53 14.72 1.33
C LEU A 147 13.03 14.46 1.11
N PHE A 148 12.23 15.51 1.00
CA PHE A 148 10.81 15.39 0.66
C PHE A 148 10.65 14.76 -0.73
N TRP A 149 11.35 15.29 -1.74
CA TRP A 149 11.30 14.73 -3.10
C TRP A 149 11.87 13.30 -3.17
N ASP A 150 12.92 13.00 -2.41
CA ASP A 150 13.45 11.64 -2.26
C ASP A 150 12.41 10.70 -1.65
N SER A 151 11.73 11.12 -0.57
CA SER A 151 10.67 10.33 0.08
C SER A 151 9.51 10.04 -0.88
N VAL A 152 9.04 11.05 -1.61
CA VAL A 152 7.96 10.89 -2.60
C VAL A 152 8.38 9.91 -3.70
N LEU A 153 9.61 10.01 -4.19
CA LEU A 153 10.16 9.08 -5.17
C LEU A 153 10.19 7.64 -4.62
N VAL A 154 10.71 7.44 -3.40
CA VAL A 154 10.79 6.12 -2.76
C VAL A 154 9.41 5.51 -2.56
N TYR A 155 8.42 6.30 -2.09
CA TYR A 155 7.05 5.81 -1.94
C TYR A 155 6.41 5.40 -3.27
N LEU A 156 6.60 6.17 -4.33
CA LEU A 156 6.08 5.83 -5.66
C LEU A 156 6.80 4.64 -6.28
N MET A 157 8.11 4.52 -6.09
CA MET A 157 8.87 3.32 -6.48
C MET A 157 8.39 2.09 -5.73
N ALA A 158 8.18 2.17 -4.41
CA ALA A 158 7.66 1.07 -3.61
C ALA A 158 6.26 0.66 -4.08
N PHE A 159 5.39 1.62 -4.38
CA PHE A 159 4.07 1.35 -4.93
C PHE A 159 4.14 0.70 -6.32
N LEU A 160 5.03 1.17 -7.20
CA LEU A 160 5.26 0.58 -8.52
C LEU A 160 5.73 -0.87 -8.41
N VAL A 161 6.73 -1.15 -7.57
CA VAL A 161 7.22 -2.50 -7.32
C VAL A 161 6.10 -3.38 -6.77
N GLY A 162 5.32 -2.89 -5.80
CA GLY A 162 4.16 -3.59 -5.26
C GLY A 162 3.13 -3.96 -6.32
N LEU A 163 2.79 -3.04 -7.24
CA LEU A 163 1.89 -3.31 -8.36
C LEU A 163 2.46 -4.36 -9.32
N VAL A 164 3.75 -4.29 -9.64
CA VAL A 164 4.45 -5.28 -10.48
C VAL A 164 4.41 -6.66 -9.81
N THR A 165 4.67 -6.74 -8.51
CA THR A 165 4.60 -7.99 -7.74
C THR A 165 3.18 -8.57 -7.74
N LEU A 166 2.15 -7.74 -7.54
CA LEU A 166 0.75 -8.17 -7.64
C LEU A 166 0.41 -8.69 -9.05
N LYS A 167 0.92 -8.04 -10.09
CA LYS A 167 0.76 -8.49 -11.48
C LYS A 167 1.43 -9.83 -11.73
N SER A 168 2.53 -10.17 -11.06
CA SER A 168 3.16 -11.50 -11.18
C SER A 168 2.22 -12.65 -10.77
N ILE A 169 1.21 -12.41 -9.91
CA ILE A 169 0.17 -13.40 -9.60
C ILE A 169 -0.62 -13.81 -10.86
N LYS A 170 -0.78 -12.91 -11.84
CA LYS A 170 -1.42 -13.21 -13.12
C LYS A 170 -0.61 -14.22 -13.93
N LEU A 171 0.73 -14.16 -13.88
CA LEU A 171 1.59 -15.15 -14.54
C LEU A 171 1.41 -16.54 -13.92
N LEU A 172 1.11 -16.62 -12.62
CA LEU A 172 0.85 -17.90 -11.96
C LEU A 172 -0.48 -18.57 -12.38
N ARG A 173 -1.33 -17.90 -13.17
CA ARG A 173 -2.57 -18.48 -13.74
C ARG A 173 -2.33 -19.68 -14.65
N PHE A 174 -1.12 -19.87 -15.16
CA PHE A 174 -0.79 -21.08 -15.93
C PHE A 174 -0.88 -22.35 -15.07
N ASN A 175 -0.76 -22.24 -13.75
CA ASN A 175 -1.00 -23.35 -12.84
C ASN A 175 -2.52 -23.55 -12.60
N LYS A 176 -3.00 -24.77 -12.86
CA LYS A 176 -4.41 -25.17 -12.65
C LYS A 176 -4.92 -24.83 -11.24
N ARG A 177 -4.10 -25.04 -10.20
CA ARG A 177 -4.49 -24.75 -8.81
C ARG A 177 -4.69 -23.26 -8.58
N THR A 178 -3.75 -22.44 -9.04
CA THR A 178 -3.84 -20.97 -8.92
C THR A 178 -4.99 -20.40 -9.73
N PHE A 179 -5.20 -20.91 -10.95
CA PHE A 179 -6.35 -20.52 -11.77
C PHE A 179 -7.67 -20.77 -11.04
N MET A 180 -7.82 -21.92 -10.37
CA MET A 180 -9.02 -22.27 -9.62
C MET A 180 -9.27 -21.33 -8.44
N ILE A 181 -8.22 -20.91 -7.72
CA ILE A 181 -8.34 -19.90 -6.64
C ILE A 181 -8.81 -18.55 -7.20
N MET A 182 -8.24 -18.10 -8.32
CA MET A 182 -8.64 -16.83 -8.94
C MET A 182 -10.06 -16.89 -9.51
N ASP A 183 -10.46 -18.02 -10.09
CA ASP A 183 -11.82 -18.23 -10.60
C ASP A 183 -12.82 -18.28 -9.43
N THR A 184 -12.48 -18.96 -8.32
CA THR A 184 -13.27 -18.98 -7.07
C THR A 184 -13.60 -17.56 -6.59
N VAL A 185 -12.59 -16.69 -6.45
CA VAL A 185 -12.77 -15.27 -6.06
C VAL A 185 -13.63 -14.52 -7.08
N LYS A 186 -13.45 -14.80 -8.38
CA LYS A 186 -14.24 -14.19 -9.45
C LYS A 186 -15.72 -14.59 -9.38
N GLN A 187 -16.03 -15.84 -9.05
CA GLN A 187 -17.41 -16.31 -8.93
C GLN A 187 -18.07 -15.79 -7.64
N SER A 188 -17.34 -15.73 -6.53
CA SER A 188 -17.86 -15.22 -5.26
C SER A 188 -17.82 -13.69 -5.11
N LYS A 189 -17.34 -12.96 -6.13
CA LYS A 189 -17.15 -11.49 -6.09
C LYS A 189 -18.36 -10.70 -5.61
N GLY A 190 -19.58 -11.12 -5.99
CA GLY A 190 -20.81 -10.41 -5.64
C GLY A 190 -21.08 -10.50 -4.14
N MET A 191 -21.00 -11.71 -3.58
CA MET A 191 -21.19 -11.93 -2.15
C MET A 191 -20.03 -11.35 -1.33
N LEU A 192 -18.79 -11.44 -1.83
CA LEU A 192 -17.65 -10.79 -1.20
C LEU A 192 -17.86 -9.27 -1.12
N LEU A 193 -18.35 -8.63 -2.18
CA LEU A 193 -18.61 -7.19 -2.17
C LEU A 193 -19.70 -6.81 -1.16
N SER A 194 -20.80 -7.57 -1.10
CA SER A 194 -21.86 -7.37 -0.11
C SER A 194 -21.36 -7.59 1.32
N PHE A 195 -20.52 -8.60 1.55
CA PHE A 195 -19.90 -8.86 2.84
C PHE A 195 -18.94 -7.73 3.25
N MET A 196 -18.12 -7.23 2.33
CA MET A 196 -17.23 -6.09 2.61
C MET A 196 -18.03 -4.84 2.96
N PHE A 197 -19.15 -4.58 2.29
CA PHE A 197 -20.04 -3.47 2.65
C PHE A 197 -20.61 -3.62 4.06
N MET A 198 -21.12 -4.81 4.40
CA MET A 198 -21.60 -5.12 5.75
C MET A 198 -20.48 -4.92 6.78
N ALA A 199 -19.29 -5.47 6.54
CA ALA A 199 -18.14 -5.36 7.42
C ALA A 199 -17.72 -3.90 7.64
N CYS A 200 -17.72 -3.07 6.58
CA CYS A 200 -17.45 -1.64 6.70
C CYS A 200 -18.44 -0.93 7.63
N VAL A 201 -19.75 -1.21 7.51
CA VAL A 201 -20.76 -0.62 8.40
C VAL A 201 -20.51 -1.02 9.85
N PHE A 202 -20.17 -2.29 10.10
CA PHE A 202 -19.81 -2.77 11.44
C PHE A 202 -18.55 -2.09 11.98
N VAL A 203 -17.47 -2.02 11.20
CA VAL A 203 -16.21 -1.40 11.61
C VAL A 203 -16.41 0.08 11.91
N ILE A 204 -17.21 0.80 11.11
CA ILE A 204 -17.54 2.20 11.37
C ILE A 204 -18.35 2.34 12.66
N GLY A 205 -19.35 1.47 12.88
CA GLY A 205 -20.18 1.48 14.08
C GLY A 205 -19.37 1.22 15.36
N PHE A 206 -18.57 0.16 15.38
CA PHE A 206 -17.68 -0.13 16.50
C PHE A 206 -16.56 0.90 16.65
N GLY A 207 -16.02 1.43 15.54
CA GLY A 207 -15.06 2.52 15.53
C GLY A 207 -15.58 3.77 16.23
N HIS A 208 -16.82 4.17 15.91
CA HIS A 208 -17.49 5.26 16.60
C HIS A 208 -17.75 4.95 18.07
N PHE A 209 -18.22 3.75 18.39
CA PHE A 209 -18.45 3.33 19.77
C PHE A 209 -17.17 3.45 20.61
N CYS A 210 -16.05 2.89 20.14
CA CYS A 210 -14.79 2.93 20.89
C CYS A 210 -14.22 4.34 21.01
N TYR A 211 -14.35 5.16 19.96
CA TYR A 211 -13.97 6.56 20.03
C TYR A 211 -14.73 7.31 21.14
N LEU A 212 -16.04 7.09 21.24
CA LEU A 212 -16.89 7.76 22.23
C LEU A 212 -16.71 7.19 23.65
N ALA A 213 -16.61 5.87 23.79
CA ALA A 213 -16.53 5.19 25.08
C ALA A 213 -15.12 5.27 25.68
N PHE A 214 -14.07 5.09 24.86
CA PHE A 214 -12.70 4.89 25.35
C PHE A 214 -11.74 6.01 24.95
N GLY A 215 -12.09 6.85 23.96
CA GLY A 215 -11.17 7.83 23.38
C GLY A 215 -10.68 8.94 24.31
N LYS A 216 -11.35 9.16 25.45
CA LYS A 216 -10.91 10.11 26.49
C LYS A 216 -9.82 9.54 27.41
N VAL A 217 -9.77 8.23 27.57
CA VAL A 217 -8.90 7.54 28.54
C VAL A 217 -7.74 6.85 27.84
N LEU A 218 -7.99 6.23 26.69
CA LEU A 218 -7.02 5.42 25.96
C LEU A 218 -6.51 6.14 24.72
N SER A 219 -5.19 6.22 24.55
CA SER A 219 -4.51 6.88 23.43
C SER A 219 -4.86 6.28 22.06
N ASP A 220 -5.13 4.98 22.03
CA ASP A 220 -5.43 4.22 20.81
C ASP A 220 -6.80 4.55 20.24
N TYR A 221 -7.69 5.08 21.08
CA TYR A 221 -9.06 5.44 20.70
C TYR A 221 -9.27 6.96 20.63
N ARG A 222 -8.21 7.78 20.73
CA ARG A 222 -8.29 9.25 20.81
C ARG A 222 -8.85 9.92 19.55
N SER A 223 -8.80 9.26 18.39
CA SER A 223 -9.44 9.74 17.17
C SER A 223 -10.21 8.60 16.51
N PHE A 224 -11.20 8.93 15.66
CA PHE A 224 -11.97 7.93 14.94
C PHE A 224 -11.07 7.01 14.09
N LEU A 225 -10.11 7.59 13.35
CA LEU A 225 -9.19 6.81 12.52
C LEU A 225 -8.30 5.88 13.37
N ARG A 226 -7.77 6.38 14.49
CA ARG A 226 -6.99 5.54 15.42
C ARG A 226 -7.85 4.44 16.03
N SER A 227 -9.11 4.73 16.36
CA SER A 227 -10.07 3.75 16.87
C SER A 227 -10.34 2.64 15.87
N VAL A 228 -10.52 2.98 14.58
CA VAL A 228 -10.67 2.00 13.51
C VAL A 228 -9.42 1.11 13.40
N ILE A 229 -8.22 1.72 13.42
CA ILE A 229 -6.95 0.98 13.39
C ILE A 229 -6.83 0.05 14.62
N ALA A 230 -7.16 0.54 15.81
CA ALA A 230 -7.12 -0.24 17.05
C ALA A 230 -8.08 -1.44 17.01
N ILE A 231 -9.27 -1.27 16.44
CA ILE A 231 -10.25 -2.36 16.29
C ILE A 231 -9.80 -3.39 15.24
N PHE A 232 -9.12 -2.96 14.17
CA PHE A 232 -8.49 -3.89 13.24
C PHE A 232 -7.36 -4.69 13.90
N ASN A 233 -6.50 -4.04 14.69
CA ASN A 233 -5.46 -4.71 15.48
C ASN A 233 -6.09 -5.70 16.47
N PHE A 234 -7.16 -5.30 17.14
CA PHE A 234 -7.94 -6.16 18.01
C PHE A 234 -8.45 -7.40 17.26
N ALA A 235 -9.00 -7.24 16.05
CA ALA A 235 -9.45 -8.36 15.22
C ALA A 235 -8.31 -9.32 14.82
N LEU A 236 -7.07 -8.83 14.73
CA LEU A 236 -5.86 -9.63 14.50
C LEU A 236 -5.33 -10.30 15.79
N GLY A 237 -5.95 -10.03 16.94
CA GLY A 237 -5.60 -10.61 18.24
C GLY A 237 -4.69 -9.74 19.10
N THR A 238 -4.28 -8.56 18.64
CA THR A 238 -3.50 -7.60 19.44
C THR A 238 -4.46 -6.65 20.16
N SER A 239 -4.80 -6.96 21.40
CA SER A 239 -5.71 -6.15 22.22
C SER A 239 -5.16 -5.92 23.62
N ASP A 240 -5.25 -4.67 24.10
CA ASP A 240 -5.04 -4.32 25.50
C ASP A 240 -6.39 -4.36 26.25
N PHE A 241 -6.86 -5.59 26.50
CA PHE A 241 -8.10 -5.78 27.26
C PHE A 241 -8.03 -5.16 28.68
N PRO A 242 -6.93 -5.29 29.44
CA PRO A 242 -6.82 -4.64 30.76
C PRO A 242 -7.05 -3.13 30.71
N GLY A 243 -6.50 -2.43 29.71
CA GLY A 243 -6.75 -0.99 29.52
C GLY A 243 -8.22 -0.67 29.26
N ILE A 244 -8.90 -1.49 28.44
CA ILE A 244 -10.32 -1.32 28.11
C ILE A 244 -11.22 -1.59 29.33
N GLU A 245 -10.92 -2.62 30.13
CA GLU A 245 -11.66 -2.94 31.35
C GLU A 245 -11.50 -1.84 32.42
N GLN A 246 -10.28 -1.30 32.57
CA GLN A 246 -10.00 -0.20 33.50
C GLN A 246 -10.70 1.11 33.09
N ALA A 247 -10.79 1.39 31.79
CA ALA A 247 -11.49 2.58 31.29
C ALA A 247 -12.99 2.54 31.60
N HIS A 248 -13.65 1.39 31.35
CA HIS A 248 -15.03 1.18 31.76
C HIS A 248 -15.30 -0.28 32.13
N ARG A 249 -15.48 -0.54 33.43
CA ARG A 249 -15.65 -1.88 34.01
C ARG A 249 -16.83 -2.69 33.43
N VAL A 250 -17.88 -2.03 32.94
CA VAL A 250 -19.06 -2.71 32.37
C VAL A 250 -19.02 -2.72 30.85
N LEU A 251 -18.83 -1.55 30.22
CA LEU A 251 -18.84 -1.43 28.75
C LEU A 251 -17.64 -2.11 28.10
N GLY A 252 -16.48 -2.13 28.76
CA GLY A 252 -15.26 -2.76 28.26
C GLY A 252 -15.42 -4.26 28.02
N PRO A 253 -15.80 -5.06 29.04
CA PRO A 253 -16.08 -6.48 28.86
C PRO A 253 -17.21 -6.78 27.88
N ILE A 254 -18.29 -6.00 27.88
CA ILE A 254 -19.41 -6.17 26.91
C ILE A 254 -18.91 -5.95 25.48
N PHE A 255 -18.12 -4.90 25.25
CA PHE A 255 -17.50 -4.64 23.96
C PHE A 255 -16.57 -5.78 23.55
N PHE A 256 -15.68 -6.22 24.44
CA PHE A 256 -14.73 -7.29 24.17
C PHE A 256 -15.44 -8.57 23.73
N VAL A 257 -16.40 -9.04 24.54
CA VAL A 257 -17.15 -10.28 24.25
C VAL A 257 -17.97 -10.13 22.98
N GLY A 258 -18.69 -9.02 22.82
CA GLY A 258 -19.51 -8.78 21.63
C GLY A 258 -18.70 -8.68 20.35
N PHE A 259 -17.56 -7.98 20.38
CA PHE A 259 -16.69 -7.82 19.23
C PHE A 259 -16.01 -9.13 18.84
N VAL A 260 -15.44 -9.87 19.82
CA VAL A 260 -14.86 -11.20 19.57
C VAL A 260 -15.91 -12.14 19.01
N PHE A 261 -17.13 -12.14 19.55
CA PHE A 261 -18.20 -12.97 19.04
C PHE A 261 -18.52 -12.65 17.56
N ILE A 262 -18.70 -11.38 17.23
CA ILE A 262 -19.03 -10.95 15.87
C ILE A 262 -17.88 -11.24 14.90
N VAL A 263 -16.64 -10.90 15.24
CA VAL A 263 -15.51 -11.05 14.31
C VAL A 263 -15.08 -12.52 14.20
N SER A 264 -14.86 -13.20 15.32
CA SER A 264 -14.31 -14.56 15.31
C SER A 264 -15.35 -15.61 14.92
N PHE A 265 -16.63 -15.44 15.29
CA PHE A 265 -17.66 -16.42 14.93
C PHE A 265 -18.46 -15.98 13.72
N CYS A 266 -19.04 -14.77 13.71
CA CYS A 266 -19.92 -14.38 12.59
C CYS A 266 -19.11 -14.10 11.30
N PHE A 267 -18.10 -13.23 11.34
CA PHE A 267 -17.39 -12.83 10.12
C PHE A 267 -16.58 -13.99 9.53
N MET A 268 -15.87 -14.76 10.35
CA MET A 268 -15.13 -15.93 9.86
C MET A 268 -16.06 -17.00 9.26
N THR A 269 -17.22 -17.29 9.87
CA THR A 269 -18.14 -18.30 9.32
C THR A 269 -18.80 -17.84 8.02
N VAL A 270 -19.24 -16.59 7.95
CA VAL A 270 -19.79 -16.02 6.71
C VAL A 270 -18.73 -15.99 5.61
N PHE A 271 -17.50 -15.55 5.93
CA PHE A 271 -16.41 -15.52 4.96
C PHE A 271 -16.07 -16.94 4.46
N ALA A 272 -15.98 -17.93 5.36
CA ALA A 272 -15.76 -19.33 5.00
C ALA A 272 -16.89 -19.87 4.10
N ALA A 273 -18.15 -19.55 4.38
CA ALA A 273 -19.29 -19.97 3.56
C ALA A 273 -19.25 -19.35 2.15
N ILE A 274 -18.89 -18.06 2.04
CA ILE A 274 -18.74 -17.39 0.74
C ILE A 274 -17.61 -18.04 -0.08
N LEU A 275 -16.50 -18.40 0.56
CA LEU A 275 -15.40 -19.10 -0.09
C LEU A 275 -15.81 -20.51 -0.54
N ASP A 276 -16.48 -21.29 0.31
CA ASP A 276 -16.94 -22.63 -0.04
C ASP A 276 -17.91 -22.59 -1.23
N PHE A 277 -18.85 -21.64 -1.25
CA PHE A 277 -19.70 -21.40 -2.42
C PHE A 277 -18.87 -21.14 -3.67
N GLY A 278 -17.88 -20.23 -3.59
CA GLY A 278 -17.04 -19.89 -4.75
C GLY A 278 -16.24 -21.09 -5.27
N ILE A 279 -15.74 -21.94 -4.37
CA ILE A 279 -15.00 -23.15 -4.71
C ILE A 279 -15.92 -24.14 -5.43
N ASN A 280 -17.13 -24.36 -4.90
CA ASN A 280 -18.09 -25.30 -5.47
C ASN A 280 -18.57 -24.83 -6.86
N GLU A 281 -18.81 -23.54 -7.04
CA GLU A 281 -19.16 -22.95 -8.33
C GLU A 281 -18.00 -23.06 -9.34
N SER A 282 -16.77 -22.77 -8.91
CA SER A 282 -15.59 -22.92 -9.78
C SER A 282 -15.36 -24.38 -10.19
N LYS A 283 -15.56 -25.35 -9.27
CA LYS A 283 -15.53 -26.79 -9.58
C LYS A 283 -16.59 -27.17 -10.60
N ALA A 284 -17.83 -26.73 -10.43
CA ALA A 284 -18.92 -27.00 -11.35
C ALA A 284 -18.63 -26.46 -12.76
N LEU A 285 -18.12 -25.23 -12.86
CA LEU A 285 -17.71 -24.62 -14.12
C LEU A 285 -16.51 -25.32 -14.76
N PHE A 286 -15.56 -25.81 -13.96
CA PHE A 286 -14.44 -26.58 -14.45
C PHE A 286 -14.90 -27.91 -15.06
N MET A 287 -15.80 -28.64 -14.38
CA MET A 287 -16.38 -29.88 -14.89
C MET A 287 -17.19 -29.65 -16.16
N LYS A 288 -18.00 -28.58 -16.22
CA LYS A 288 -18.74 -28.20 -17.42
C LYS A 288 -17.83 -27.90 -18.61
N ARG A 289 -16.70 -27.22 -18.39
CA ARG A 289 -15.69 -26.95 -19.43
C ARG A 289 -15.04 -28.24 -19.93
N ARG A 290 -14.69 -29.17 -19.02
CA ARG A 290 -14.12 -30.46 -19.37
C ARG A 290 -15.06 -31.30 -20.23
N ASN A 291 -16.32 -31.46 -19.80
CA ASN A 291 -17.33 -32.21 -20.56
C ASN A 291 -17.54 -31.62 -21.97
N LYS A 292 -17.49 -30.30 -22.12
CA LYS A 292 -17.60 -29.64 -23.44
C LYS A 292 -16.41 -29.96 -24.35
N ILE A 293 -15.19 -30.02 -23.80
CA ILE A 293 -13.98 -30.39 -24.55
C ILE A 293 -14.05 -31.86 -24.97
N GLU A 294 -14.40 -32.77 -24.06
CA GLU A 294 -14.57 -34.20 -24.35
C GLU A 294 -15.64 -34.44 -25.43
N LEU A 295 -16.77 -33.71 -25.36
CA LEU A 295 -17.81 -33.75 -26.39
C LEU A 295 -17.30 -33.27 -27.76
N LEU A 296 -16.52 -32.19 -27.79
CA LEU A 296 -15.94 -31.66 -29.03
C LEU A 296 -14.93 -32.64 -29.63
N GLU A 297 -14.07 -33.26 -28.81
CA GLU A 297 -13.13 -34.29 -29.24
C GLU A 297 -13.87 -35.51 -29.80
N TYR A 298 -14.95 -35.95 -29.15
CA TYR A 298 -15.79 -37.04 -29.65
C TYR A 298 -16.43 -36.71 -31.00
N ILE A 299 -16.98 -35.50 -31.18
CA ILE A 299 -17.58 -35.05 -32.44
C ILE A 299 -16.53 -34.98 -33.55
N ILE A 300 -15.36 -34.39 -33.28
CA ILE A 300 -14.26 -34.29 -34.24
C ILE A 300 -13.76 -35.69 -34.63
N GLY A 301 -13.63 -36.60 -33.67
CA GLY A 301 -13.27 -37.99 -33.92
C GLY A 301 -14.27 -38.69 -34.84
N LYS A 302 -15.57 -38.58 -34.54
CA LYS A 302 -16.65 -39.10 -35.39
C LYS A 302 -16.60 -38.55 -36.82
N PHE A 303 -16.43 -37.23 -36.97
CA PHE A 303 -16.33 -36.58 -38.28
C PHE A 303 -15.14 -37.09 -39.10
N LYS A 304 -13.96 -37.27 -38.47
CA LYS A 304 -12.80 -37.86 -39.16
C LYS A 304 -13.07 -39.28 -39.65
N THR A 305 -13.64 -40.15 -38.80
CA THR A 305 -14.01 -41.52 -39.23
C THR A 305 -15.06 -41.58 -40.34
N ILE A 306 -15.91 -40.56 -40.47
CA ILE A 306 -16.89 -40.47 -41.57
C ILE A 306 -16.22 -39.94 -42.83
N ALA A 307 -15.31 -38.97 -42.72
CA ALA A 307 -14.54 -38.43 -43.84
C ALA A 307 -13.56 -39.45 -44.42
N ASP A 308 -12.96 -40.31 -43.60
CA ASP A 308 -12.03 -41.37 -44.05
C ASP A 308 -12.76 -42.59 -44.69
N LYS A 309 -14.09 -42.63 -44.65
CA LYS A 309 -14.92 -43.70 -45.23
C LYS A 309 -15.53 -43.37 -46.61
N ASN A 310 -15.29 -42.15 -47.12
CA ASN A 310 -15.66 -41.71 -48.47
C ASN A 310 -14.39 -41.49 -49.29
#